data_AF-A0A351MLN7-F1
#
_entry.id   AF-A0A351MLN7-F1
#
_cell.length_a   1.000
_cell.length_b   1.000
_cell.length_c   1.000
_cell.angle_alpha   90.00
_cell.angle_beta   90.00
_cell.angle_gamma   90.00
#
_symmetry.space_group_name_H-M   'P 1'
#
loop_
_entity.id
_entity.type
_entity.pdbx_description
1 polymer ?
#
loop_
_entity_poly.entity_id
_entity_poly.type
_entity_poly.pdbx_seq_one_letter_code
_entity_poly.pdbx_strand_id
1 'polypeptide(L)'
;MLPLVLAGLLLAAAPVDSTVVLNLEPSPEFPRHSEGAFATLADGRILFVYTRFTGGAEDHSSADLVGMESADGGQTWGPPRVVVANEGRSNVMSVSLLRLAGSGRLALFYLLKNSFQDCQPYLRYSSDEGATWSEPRRCGRAPGYFVLNNDRVIQLRSGRLVMPLGYHRSRGEEPDSWTSFDGRAIALWLLSDDEGASWREARTWWALPV
;
A
#
# COMPACT_ATOMS: atom_id res chain seq x y z
N MET A 1 -2.90 -57.04 -27.88
CA MET A 1 -3.04 -55.85 -27.01
C MET A 1 -1.72 -55.10 -27.05
N LEU A 2 -1.65 -54.03 -27.83
CA LEU A 2 -0.46 -53.17 -27.98
C LEU A 2 -0.76 -51.86 -27.23
N PRO A 3 0.06 -51.40 -26.27
CA PRO A 3 -0.25 -50.18 -25.54
C PRO A 3 0.16 -48.95 -26.38
N LEU A 4 -0.79 -48.04 -26.56
CA LEU A 4 -0.59 -46.71 -27.12
C LEU A 4 0.15 -45.88 -26.07
N VAL A 5 1.37 -45.43 -26.36
CA VAL A 5 2.05 -44.40 -25.54
C VAL A 5 1.65 -43.04 -26.09
N LEU A 6 0.80 -42.32 -25.36
CA LEU A 6 0.52 -40.91 -25.63
C LEU A 6 1.76 -40.10 -25.21
N ALA A 7 2.53 -39.62 -26.18
CA ALA A 7 3.55 -38.60 -25.95
C ALA A 7 2.84 -37.24 -25.80
N GLY A 8 2.70 -36.77 -24.56
CA GLY A 8 2.28 -35.40 -24.30
C GLY A 8 3.37 -34.44 -24.74
N LEU A 9 3.08 -33.59 -25.72
CA LEU A 9 3.92 -32.44 -26.06
C LEU A 9 3.89 -31.47 -24.88
N LEU A 10 4.97 -31.45 -24.09
CA LEU A 10 5.32 -30.34 -23.21
C LEU A 10 5.65 -29.14 -24.11
N LEU A 11 4.69 -28.25 -24.31
CA LEU A 11 4.98 -26.90 -24.78
C LEU A 11 5.76 -26.18 -23.68
N ALA A 12 7.08 -26.11 -23.85
CA ALA A 12 7.90 -25.20 -23.07
C ALA A 12 7.39 -23.78 -23.33
N ALA A 13 6.95 -23.07 -22.28
CA ALA A 13 6.65 -21.66 -22.38
C ALA A 13 7.91 -20.94 -22.88
N ALA A 14 7.76 -20.13 -23.94
CA ALA A 14 8.85 -19.30 -24.42
C ALA A 14 9.38 -18.43 -23.27
N PRO A 15 10.70 -18.15 -23.21
CA PRO A 15 11.25 -17.27 -22.20
C PRO A 15 10.51 -15.93 -22.26
N VAL A 16 9.94 -15.51 -21.12
CA VAL A 16 9.36 -14.18 -20.99
C VAL A 16 10.53 -13.21 -20.87
N ASP A 17 10.92 -12.59 -21.97
CA ASP A 17 11.85 -11.46 -21.93
C ASP A 17 11.21 -10.35 -21.09
N SER A 18 11.71 -10.17 -19.87
CA SER A 18 11.26 -9.13 -18.96
C SER A 18 11.99 -7.83 -19.32
N THR A 19 11.26 -6.88 -19.88
CA THR A 19 11.80 -5.56 -20.22
C THR A 19 11.44 -4.56 -19.13
N VAL A 20 12.41 -3.73 -18.72
CA VAL A 20 12.16 -2.59 -17.84
C VAL A 20 11.50 -1.49 -18.67
N VAL A 21 10.20 -1.26 -18.43
CA VAL A 21 9.34 -0.29 -19.15
C VAL A 21 9.28 1.08 -18.46
N LEU A 22 9.58 1.13 -17.17
CA LEU A 22 9.65 2.35 -16.38
C LEU A 22 10.73 2.20 -15.31
N ASN A 23 11.58 3.21 -15.21
CA ASN A 23 12.55 3.35 -14.13
C ASN A 23 12.42 4.76 -13.54
N LEU A 24 12.06 4.84 -12.26
CA LEU A 24 11.89 6.09 -11.53
C LEU A 24 13.17 6.37 -10.74
N GLU A 25 14.12 7.05 -11.40
CA GLU A 25 15.41 7.37 -10.81
C GLU A 25 15.30 8.49 -9.76
N PRO A 26 16.01 8.37 -8.61
CA PRO A 26 16.16 9.48 -7.68
C PRO A 26 16.71 10.75 -8.34
N SER A 27 16.23 11.90 -7.89
CA SER A 27 16.75 13.21 -8.30
C SER A 27 17.00 14.09 -7.07
N PRO A 28 17.71 15.23 -7.22
CA PRO A 28 17.85 16.19 -6.13
C PRO A 28 16.51 16.70 -5.58
N GLU A 29 15.49 16.79 -6.43
CA GLU A 29 14.13 17.19 -6.03
C GLU A 29 13.34 16.04 -5.40
N PHE A 30 13.51 14.83 -5.94
CA PHE A 30 12.84 13.62 -5.49
C PHE A 30 13.87 12.53 -5.15
N PRO A 31 14.51 12.60 -3.96
CA PRO A 31 15.65 11.76 -3.63
C PRO A 31 15.32 10.29 -3.40
N ARG A 32 14.04 9.92 -3.34
CA ARG A 32 13.60 8.52 -3.22
C ARG A 32 12.20 8.32 -3.79
N HIS A 33 12.04 7.22 -4.52
CA HIS A 33 10.75 6.66 -4.90
C HIS A 33 10.66 5.26 -4.28
N SER A 34 9.62 4.99 -3.51
CA SER A 34 9.44 3.68 -2.87
C SER A 34 7.97 3.31 -2.82
N GLU A 35 7.71 2.05 -2.42
CA GLU A 35 6.39 1.54 -2.02
C GLU A 35 5.22 1.99 -2.90
N GLY A 36 4.78 1.13 -3.81
CA GLY A 36 3.59 1.38 -4.58
C GLY A 36 2.67 0.18 -4.68
N ALA A 37 1.50 0.45 -5.23
CA ALA A 37 0.48 -0.54 -5.54
C ALA A 37 -0.21 -0.19 -6.86
N PHE A 38 -0.80 -1.20 -7.49
CA PHE A 38 -1.47 -1.07 -8.78
C PHE A 38 -2.96 -1.37 -8.66
N ALA A 39 -3.77 -0.73 -9.48
CA ALA A 39 -5.15 -1.14 -9.71
C ALA A 39 -5.50 -1.08 -11.20
N THR A 40 -6.30 -2.03 -11.66
CA THR A 40 -6.90 -1.98 -12.99
C THR A 40 -8.15 -1.11 -12.94
N LEU A 41 -8.18 -0.11 -13.81
CA LEU A 41 -9.33 0.78 -14.02
C LEU A 41 -10.40 0.06 -14.86
N ALA A 42 -11.63 0.57 -14.80
CA ALA A 42 -12.79 -0.04 -15.49
C ALA A 42 -12.62 -0.10 -17.02
N ASP A 43 -11.85 0.84 -17.58
CA ASP A 43 -11.52 0.89 -19.01
C ASP A 43 -10.28 0.05 -19.40
N GLY A 44 -9.72 -0.70 -18.44
CA GLY A 44 -8.56 -1.56 -18.65
C GLY A 44 -7.21 -0.87 -18.46
N ARG A 45 -7.18 0.46 -18.22
CA ARG A 45 -5.94 1.16 -17.87
C ARG A 45 -5.40 0.67 -16.52
N ILE A 46 -4.11 0.86 -16.29
CA ILE A 46 -3.46 0.57 -15.02
C ILE A 46 -3.20 1.89 -14.31
N LEU A 47 -3.66 2.01 -13.07
CA LEU A 47 -3.25 3.07 -12.14
C LEU A 47 -2.16 2.51 -11.23
N PHE A 48 -1.01 3.17 -11.21
CA PHE A 48 0.08 2.92 -10.25
C PHE A 48 0.15 4.09 -9.29
N VAL A 49 0.09 3.83 -7.98
CA VAL A 49 0.29 4.84 -6.95
C VAL A 49 1.47 4.45 -6.08
N TYR A 50 2.40 5.38 -5.85
CA TYR A 50 3.65 5.14 -5.12
C TYR A 50 4.05 6.32 -4.24
N THR A 51 4.98 6.07 -3.32
CA THR A 51 5.52 7.10 -2.43
C THR A 51 6.67 7.84 -3.10
N ARG A 52 6.58 9.16 -3.18
CA ARG A 52 7.63 10.04 -3.71
C ARG A 52 8.13 10.96 -2.61
N PHE A 53 9.37 10.75 -2.18
CA PHE A 53 10.01 11.57 -1.16
C PHE A 53 10.44 12.91 -1.74
N THR A 54 10.25 13.96 -0.96
CA THR A 54 10.51 15.37 -1.32
C THR A 54 11.48 16.06 -0.35
N GLY A 55 11.66 15.52 0.86
CA GLY A 55 12.49 16.12 1.92
C GLY A 55 13.73 15.32 2.33
N GLY A 56 14.19 14.38 1.50
CA GLY A 56 15.31 13.47 1.81
C GLY A 56 14.99 12.01 1.49
N ALA A 57 15.96 11.12 1.67
CA ALA A 57 15.84 9.70 1.33
C ALA A 57 15.59 8.78 2.54
N GLU A 58 15.32 9.35 3.73
CA GLU A 58 15.12 8.61 4.97
C GLU A 58 13.64 8.27 5.19
N ASP A 59 13.36 7.27 6.04
CA ASP A 59 11.99 6.77 6.28
C ASP A 59 11.05 7.77 6.98
N HIS A 60 11.59 8.88 7.47
CA HIS A 60 10.82 9.97 8.08
C HIS A 60 10.92 11.28 7.29
N SER A 61 11.64 11.29 6.16
CA SER A 61 11.66 12.43 5.25
C SER A 61 10.26 12.66 4.65
N SER A 62 9.96 13.93 4.33
CA SER A 62 8.70 14.32 3.69
C SER A 62 8.46 13.56 2.40
N ALA A 63 7.22 13.12 2.17
CA ALA A 63 6.81 12.41 0.97
C ALA A 63 5.34 12.62 0.64
N ASP A 64 5.02 12.58 -0.65
CA ASP A 64 3.67 12.57 -1.21
C ASP A 64 3.35 11.18 -1.80
N LEU A 65 2.06 10.89 -1.97
CA LEU A 65 1.62 9.79 -2.83
C LEU A 65 1.37 10.31 -4.24
N VAL A 66 1.92 9.62 -5.23
CA VAL A 66 1.92 10.02 -6.64
C VAL A 66 1.33 8.92 -7.49
N GLY A 67 0.47 9.29 -8.44
CA GLY A 67 -0.19 8.41 -9.38
C GLY A 67 0.35 8.55 -10.79
N MET A 68 0.48 7.44 -11.51
CA MET A 68 0.77 7.36 -12.94
C MET A 68 -0.18 6.35 -13.57
N GLU A 69 -0.52 6.55 -14.84
CA GLU A 69 -1.48 5.70 -15.55
C GLU A 69 -0.86 5.14 -16.83
N SER A 70 -1.18 3.89 -17.15
CA SER A 70 -0.80 3.22 -18.39
C SER A 70 -2.04 2.74 -19.13
N ALA A 71 -2.08 2.95 -20.45
CA ALA A 71 -3.20 2.55 -21.31
C ALA A 71 -2.89 1.37 -22.24
N ASP A 72 -1.68 0.83 -22.19
CA ASP A 72 -1.18 -0.20 -23.10
C ASP A 72 -0.64 -1.42 -22.34
N GLY A 73 -1.23 -1.70 -21.17
CA GLY A 73 -0.88 -2.87 -20.36
C GLY A 73 0.44 -2.70 -19.60
N GLY A 74 0.86 -1.46 -19.32
CA GLY A 74 2.06 -1.16 -18.55
C GLY A 74 3.30 -0.90 -19.39
N GLN A 75 3.19 -0.84 -20.73
CA GLN A 75 4.33 -0.65 -21.63
C GLN A 75 4.80 0.81 -21.66
N THR A 76 3.87 1.76 -21.59
CA THR A 76 4.15 3.19 -21.44
C THR A 76 3.33 3.77 -20.30
N TRP A 77 3.88 4.83 -19.68
CA TRP A 77 3.28 5.48 -18.52
C TRP A 77 3.16 6.98 -18.75
N GLY A 78 1.99 7.52 -18.41
CA GLY A 78 1.73 8.96 -18.41
C GLY A 78 2.50 9.70 -17.32
N PRO A 79 2.46 11.06 -17.32
CA PRO A 79 3.18 11.85 -16.33
C PRO A 79 2.65 11.62 -14.91
N PRO A 80 3.50 11.72 -13.88
CA PRO A 80 3.10 11.61 -12.49
C PRO A 80 2.22 12.79 -12.04
N ARG A 81 1.19 12.49 -11.23
CA ARG A 81 0.35 13.49 -10.55
C ARG A 81 0.27 13.22 -9.06
N VAL A 82 0.23 14.26 -8.23
CA VAL A 82 0.02 14.09 -6.79
C VAL A 82 -1.40 13.56 -6.55
N VAL A 83 -1.49 12.46 -5.80
CA VAL A 83 -2.75 11.81 -5.38
C VAL A 83 -3.11 12.21 -3.96
N VAL A 84 -2.11 12.19 -3.06
CA VAL A 84 -2.22 12.68 -1.68
C VAL A 84 -0.95 13.47 -1.40
N ALA A 85 -1.09 14.77 -1.17
CA ALA A 85 0.02 15.58 -0.67
C ALA A 85 0.35 15.18 0.77
N ASN A 86 1.56 15.49 1.24
CA ASN A 86 1.91 15.23 2.63
C ASN A 86 0.97 15.96 3.61
N GLU A 87 0.21 15.18 4.38
CA GLU A 87 -0.71 15.66 5.42
C GLU A 87 -0.22 15.29 6.83
N GLY A 88 0.90 14.58 6.95
CA GLY A 88 1.53 14.25 8.22
C GLY A 88 2.63 15.25 8.58
N ARG A 89 3.07 15.23 9.85
CA ARG A 89 4.27 15.99 10.25
C ARG A 89 5.54 15.44 9.58
N SER A 90 5.58 14.14 9.32
CA SER A 90 6.67 13.48 8.62
C SER A 90 6.29 13.21 7.17
N ASN A 91 5.43 12.22 6.90
CA ASN A 91 5.08 11.82 5.54
C ASN A 91 3.76 11.05 5.43
N VAL A 92 3.37 10.81 4.17
CA VAL A 92 2.39 9.78 3.78
C VAL A 92 3.09 8.71 2.94
N MET A 93 2.84 7.42 3.20
CA MET A 93 3.61 6.33 2.57
C MET A 93 2.91 4.96 2.60
N SER A 94 3.60 3.92 2.10
CA SER A 94 3.20 2.51 2.19
C SER A 94 1.80 2.19 1.63
N VAL A 95 1.64 2.48 0.35
CA VAL A 95 0.39 2.37 -0.40
C VAL A 95 -0.11 0.91 -0.48
N SER A 96 -1.41 0.71 -0.31
CA SER A 96 -2.16 -0.43 -0.88
C SER A 96 -3.35 0.10 -1.66
N LEU A 97 -3.66 -0.49 -2.81
CA LEU A 97 -4.73 -0.02 -3.70
C LEU A 97 -5.64 -1.19 -4.07
N LEU A 98 -6.94 -1.04 -3.85
CA LEU A 98 -7.90 -2.14 -4.01
C LEU A 98 -9.21 -1.67 -4.64
N ARG A 99 -9.71 -2.39 -5.65
CA ARG A 99 -11.11 -2.25 -6.08
C ARG A 99 -12.01 -3.04 -5.16
N LEU A 100 -12.92 -2.37 -4.49
CA LEU A 100 -13.85 -2.97 -3.55
C LEU A 100 -14.96 -3.71 -4.31
N ALA A 101 -15.17 -4.98 -3.99
CA ALA A 101 -16.07 -5.86 -4.71
C ALA A 101 -17.55 -5.50 -4.57
N GLY A 102 -17.96 -4.87 -3.46
CA GLY A 102 -19.36 -4.52 -3.22
C GLY A 102 -19.76 -3.23 -3.92
N SER A 103 -19.01 -2.15 -3.70
CA SER A 103 -19.31 -0.84 -4.27
C SER A 103 -18.64 -0.55 -5.62
N GLY A 104 -17.62 -1.30 -6.02
CA GLY A 104 -16.83 -1.05 -7.22
C GLY A 104 -15.83 0.12 -7.09
N ARG A 105 -15.85 0.86 -5.97
CA ARG A 105 -14.94 1.98 -5.69
C ARG A 105 -13.50 1.51 -5.56
N LEU A 106 -12.56 2.38 -5.88
CA LEU A 106 -11.17 2.20 -5.49
C LEU A 106 -10.98 2.64 -4.03
N ALA A 107 -10.22 1.87 -3.27
CA ALA A 107 -9.81 2.14 -1.92
C ALA A 107 -8.28 2.30 -1.89
N LEU A 108 -7.81 3.49 -1.51
CA LEU A 108 -6.41 3.82 -1.30
C LEU A 108 -6.12 3.77 0.19
N PHE A 109 -5.30 2.81 0.61
CA PHE A 109 -4.77 2.70 1.96
C PHE A 109 -3.34 3.22 2.00
N TYR A 110 -3.00 3.93 3.07
CA TYR A 110 -1.66 4.48 3.28
C TYR A 110 -1.42 4.75 4.76
N LEU A 111 -0.16 4.97 5.14
CA LEU A 111 0.21 5.46 6.46
C LEU A 111 0.31 6.98 6.43
N LEU A 112 -0.21 7.64 7.47
CA LEU A 112 0.10 9.02 7.81
C LEU A 112 1.01 8.99 9.04
N LYS A 113 2.22 9.53 8.89
CA LYS A 113 3.27 9.49 9.90
C LYS A 113 3.52 10.89 10.45
N ASN A 114 3.48 10.98 11.78
CA ASN A 114 3.72 12.21 12.52
C ASN A 114 4.97 12.18 13.39
N SER A 115 5.42 10.99 13.83
CA SER A 115 6.61 10.82 14.67
C SER A 115 7.03 9.34 14.77
N PHE A 116 8.00 9.01 15.63
CA PHE A 116 8.34 7.61 15.98
C PHE A 116 7.34 6.95 16.93
N GLN A 117 6.29 7.67 17.35
CA GLN A 117 5.24 7.19 18.23
C GLN A 117 3.84 7.30 17.61
N ASP A 118 3.70 8.02 16.49
CA ASP A 118 2.42 8.22 15.80
C ASP A 118 2.58 7.98 14.30
N CYS A 119 2.11 6.81 13.87
CA CYS A 119 2.02 6.41 12.47
C CYS A 119 0.76 5.56 12.31
N GLN A 120 -0.18 6.03 11.51
CA GLN A 120 -1.55 5.51 11.52
C GLN A 120 -2.00 5.15 10.11
N PRO A 121 -2.69 4.02 9.90
CA PRO A 121 -3.27 3.69 8.61
C PRO A 121 -4.52 4.54 8.35
N TYR A 122 -4.62 5.06 7.13
CA TYR A 122 -5.73 5.82 6.60
C TYR A 122 -6.26 5.18 5.32
N LEU A 123 -7.49 5.55 4.97
CA LEU A 123 -8.22 5.12 3.80
C LEU A 123 -8.89 6.31 3.12
N ARG A 124 -8.79 6.36 1.80
CA ARG A 124 -9.60 7.23 0.93
C ARG A 124 -10.28 6.39 -0.16
N TYR A 125 -11.45 6.85 -0.61
CA TYR A 125 -12.17 6.21 -1.70
C TYR A 125 -12.15 7.06 -2.96
N SER A 126 -12.17 6.41 -4.11
CA SER A 126 -12.48 7.03 -5.39
C SER A 126 -13.64 6.29 -6.05
N SER A 127 -14.61 7.07 -6.55
CA SER A 127 -15.75 6.59 -7.33
C SER A 127 -15.62 6.91 -8.82
N ASP A 128 -14.52 7.54 -9.22
CA ASP A 128 -14.25 8.06 -10.56
C ASP A 128 -12.88 7.59 -11.08
N GLU A 129 -12.57 6.31 -10.82
CA GLU A 129 -11.40 5.62 -11.37
C GLU A 129 -10.06 6.28 -10.99
N GLY A 130 -9.99 6.87 -9.79
CA GLY A 130 -8.79 7.47 -9.20
C GLY A 130 -8.56 8.93 -9.58
N ALA A 131 -9.52 9.58 -10.27
CA ALA A 131 -9.44 10.99 -10.63
C ALA A 131 -9.58 11.90 -9.40
N THR A 132 -10.53 11.60 -8.51
CA THR A 132 -10.70 12.29 -7.22
C THR A 132 -10.77 11.29 -6.06
N TRP A 133 -10.43 11.78 -4.86
CA TRP A 133 -10.36 10.98 -3.65
C TRP A 133 -11.15 11.65 -2.53
N SER A 134 -11.86 10.85 -1.74
CA SER A 134 -12.57 11.34 -0.56
C SER A 134 -11.60 11.89 0.49
N GLU A 135 -12.16 12.59 1.48
CA GLU A 135 -11.45 12.90 2.73
C GLU A 135 -10.88 11.64 3.41
N PRO A 136 -9.76 11.78 4.16
CA PRO A 136 -9.07 10.66 4.76
C PRO A 136 -9.85 10.11 5.95
N ARG A 137 -9.91 8.79 6.06
CA ARG A 137 -10.54 8.09 7.19
C ARG A 137 -9.53 7.19 7.88
N ARG A 138 -9.34 7.38 9.18
CA ARG A 138 -8.43 6.54 9.97
C ARG A 138 -8.96 5.11 10.08
N CYS A 139 -8.09 4.14 9.82
CA CYS A 139 -8.38 2.71 9.93
C CYS A 139 -8.05 2.25 11.34
N GLY A 140 -9.02 2.32 12.26
CA GLY A 140 -8.85 1.93 13.66
C GLY A 140 -8.80 3.13 14.63
N ARG A 141 -8.70 2.81 15.93
CA ARG A 141 -8.80 3.81 17.01
C ARG A 141 -7.60 3.82 17.96
N ALA A 142 -6.84 2.72 18.03
CA ALA A 142 -5.73 2.60 18.94
C ALA A 142 -4.61 3.61 18.57
N PRO A 143 -4.10 4.40 19.54
CA PRO A 143 -2.96 5.27 19.31
C PRO A 143 -1.67 4.46 19.14
N GLY A 144 -0.65 5.08 18.56
CA GLY A 144 0.69 4.51 18.48
C GLY A 144 1.27 4.45 17.07
N TYR A 145 2.33 3.66 16.91
CA TYR A 145 3.03 3.50 15.66
C TYR A 145 2.66 2.17 15.01
N PHE A 146 1.90 2.24 13.93
CA PHE A 146 1.50 1.10 13.12
C PHE A 146 2.23 1.12 11.78
N VAL A 147 2.74 -0.04 11.40
CA VAL A 147 3.30 -0.29 10.07
C VAL A 147 2.28 -1.09 9.28
N LEU A 148 1.79 -0.51 8.19
CA LEU A 148 1.14 -1.22 7.10
C LEU A 148 2.20 -1.42 6.01
N ASN A 149 2.63 -2.65 5.75
CA ASN A 149 3.48 -2.91 4.59
C ASN A 149 2.70 -2.63 3.29
N ASN A 150 3.41 -2.16 2.25
CA ASN A 150 2.79 -1.83 0.98
C ASN A 150 2.12 -3.05 0.32
N ASP A 151 0.99 -2.77 -0.32
CA ASP A 151 0.17 -3.72 -1.09
C ASP A 151 -0.24 -4.99 -0.30
N ARG A 152 -0.68 -4.82 0.95
CA ARG A 152 -1.06 -5.94 1.85
C ARG A 152 -2.52 -5.98 2.29
N VAL A 153 -3.30 -4.94 2.01
CA VAL A 153 -4.74 -4.96 2.34
C VAL A 153 -5.49 -5.79 1.30
N ILE A 154 -6.23 -6.80 1.76
CA ILE A 154 -7.00 -7.70 0.89
C ILE A 154 -8.49 -7.66 1.23
N GLN A 155 -9.33 -7.99 0.25
CA GLN A 155 -10.74 -8.31 0.47
C GLN A 155 -10.97 -9.80 0.27
N LEU A 156 -11.53 -10.45 1.29
CA LEU A 156 -11.93 -11.86 1.21
C LEU A 156 -13.17 -11.99 0.32
N ARG A 157 -13.43 -13.21 -0.20
CA ARG A 157 -14.65 -13.51 -0.96
C ARG A 157 -15.95 -13.19 -0.21
N SER A 158 -15.90 -13.16 1.13
CA SER A 158 -17.03 -12.77 1.97
C SER A 158 -17.28 -11.25 2.01
N GLY A 159 -16.46 -10.44 1.33
CA GLY A 159 -16.49 -8.97 1.36
C GLY A 159 -15.67 -8.34 2.48
N ARG A 160 -15.18 -9.12 3.45
CA ARG A 160 -14.38 -8.62 4.58
C ARG A 160 -13.02 -8.10 4.10
N LEU A 161 -12.67 -6.88 4.50
CA LEU A 161 -11.32 -6.36 4.41
C LEU A 161 -10.45 -6.89 5.55
N VAL A 162 -9.21 -7.25 5.21
CA VAL A 162 -8.19 -7.67 6.17
C VAL A 162 -6.96 -6.80 5.95
N MET A 163 -6.59 -6.05 6.98
CA MET A 163 -5.43 -5.16 6.99
C MET A 163 -4.41 -5.68 8.03
N PRO A 164 -3.32 -6.33 7.61
CA PRO A 164 -2.24 -6.71 8.51
C PRO A 164 -1.44 -5.46 8.92
N LEU A 165 -1.12 -5.35 10.21
CA LEU A 165 -0.32 -4.26 10.77
C LEU A 165 0.76 -4.80 11.71
N GLY A 166 1.91 -4.14 11.72
CA GLY A 166 2.89 -4.25 12.80
C GLY A 166 2.72 -3.10 13.79
N TYR A 167 2.31 -3.39 15.02
CA TYR A 167 2.25 -2.39 16.09
C TYR A 167 3.57 -2.33 16.85
N HIS A 168 4.15 -1.14 16.91
CA HIS A 168 5.39 -0.85 17.61
C HIS A 168 5.11 -0.06 18.88
N ARG A 169 5.59 -0.60 20.02
CA ARG A 169 5.45 0.04 21.33
C ARG A 169 6.39 1.23 21.44
N SER A 170 5.99 2.25 22.19
CA SER A 170 6.91 3.31 22.59
C SER A 170 7.83 2.83 23.72
N ARG A 171 9.08 3.29 23.72
CA ARG A 171 10.10 3.07 24.77
C ARG A 171 10.48 4.33 25.53
N GLY A 172 9.94 5.48 25.15
CA GLY A 172 10.27 6.78 25.73
C GLY A 172 9.13 7.78 25.57
N GLU A 173 9.36 9.01 26.03
CA GLU A 173 8.36 10.10 25.97
C GLU A 173 8.63 11.08 24.83
N GLU A 174 9.85 11.08 24.27
CA GLU A 174 10.27 11.98 23.19
C GLU A 174 9.77 11.48 21.81
N PRO A 175 8.75 12.09 21.18
CA PRO A 175 8.10 11.50 20.01
C PRO A 175 8.98 11.46 18.77
N ASP A 176 9.86 12.44 18.63
CA ASP A 176 10.70 12.62 17.45
C ASP A 176 12.07 11.92 17.61
N SER A 177 12.29 11.19 18.71
CA SER A 177 13.51 10.42 18.95
C SER A 177 13.40 8.96 18.50
N TRP A 178 14.37 8.48 17.71
CA TRP A 178 14.50 7.07 17.36
C TRP A 178 14.59 6.14 18.59
N THR A 179 15.14 6.63 19.71
CA THR A 179 15.26 5.81 20.93
C THR A 179 13.90 5.50 21.58
N SER A 180 12.86 6.24 21.22
CA SER A 180 11.48 5.98 21.63
C SER A 180 10.81 4.85 20.84
N PHE A 181 11.42 4.36 19.75
CA PHE A 181 10.86 3.29 18.93
C PHE A 181 11.29 1.89 19.41
N ASP A 182 10.33 0.98 19.59
CA ASP A 182 10.60 -0.46 19.75
C ASP A 182 10.48 -1.18 18.41
N GLY A 183 11.60 -1.63 17.83
CA GLY A 183 11.60 -2.38 16.57
C GLY A 183 10.88 -3.74 16.61
N ARG A 184 10.49 -4.21 17.80
CA ARG A 184 9.77 -5.48 17.98
C ARG A 184 8.28 -5.28 17.77
N ALA A 185 7.83 -5.54 16.55
CA ALA A 185 6.43 -5.44 16.17
C ALA A 185 5.58 -6.54 16.82
N ILE A 186 4.37 -6.15 17.23
CA ILE A 186 3.25 -7.06 17.45
C ILE A 186 2.44 -7.07 16.16
N ALA A 187 2.41 -8.20 15.46
CA ALA A 187 1.57 -8.40 14.29
C ALA A 187 0.10 -8.53 14.72
N LEU A 188 -0.74 -7.66 14.18
CA LEU A 188 -2.18 -7.65 14.40
C LEU A 188 -2.91 -7.41 13.09
N TRP A 189 -4.23 -7.56 13.10
CA TRP A 189 -5.06 -7.37 11.92
C TRP A 189 -6.25 -6.50 12.26
N LEU A 190 -6.49 -5.48 11.44
CA LEU A 190 -7.78 -4.80 11.41
C LEU A 190 -8.69 -5.47 10.40
N LEU A 191 -9.94 -5.61 10.79
CA LEU A 191 -11.00 -6.25 10.02
C LEU A 191 -12.12 -5.24 9.81
N SER A 192 -12.62 -5.16 8.59
CA SER A 192 -13.82 -4.40 8.26
C SER A 192 -14.78 -5.28 7.46
N ASP A 193 -16.05 -5.25 7.85
CA ASP A 193 -17.14 -6.00 7.22
C ASP A 193 -18.07 -5.04 6.41
N ASP A 194 -17.70 -3.77 6.29
CA ASP A 194 -18.47 -2.67 5.69
C ASP A 194 -17.62 -1.78 4.76
N GLU A 195 -16.73 -2.42 4.01
CA GLU A 195 -15.83 -1.78 3.04
C GLU A 195 -14.96 -0.64 3.60
N GLY A 196 -14.58 -0.72 4.88
CA GLY A 196 -13.72 0.24 5.55
C GLY A 196 -14.47 1.39 6.22
N ALA A 197 -15.80 1.30 6.33
CA ALA A 197 -16.59 2.28 7.06
C ALA A 197 -16.40 2.17 8.58
N SER A 198 -16.16 0.98 9.11
CA SER A 198 -15.77 0.72 10.48
C SER A 198 -14.72 -0.39 10.55
N TRP A 199 -13.94 -0.37 11.63
CA TRP A 199 -12.83 -1.29 11.84
C TRP A 199 -12.89 -1.87 13.24
N ARG A 200 -12.51 -3.14 13.35
CA ARG A 200 -12.23 -3.81 14.62
C ARG A 200 -10.93 -4.57 14.53
N GLU A 201 -10.24 -4.69 15.65
CA GLU A 201 -9.10 -5.60 15.74
C GLU A 201 -9.56 -7.06 15.68
N ALA A 202 -8.74 -7.90 15.06
CA ALA A 202 -8.88 -9.34 15.16
C ALA A 202 -8.67 -9.80 16.61
N ARG A 203 -9.27 -10.93 16.98
CA ARG A 203 -9.14 -11.50 18.34
C ARG A 203 -7.72 -12.01 18.64
N THR A 204 -6.94 -12.27 17.61
CA THR A 204 -5.61 -12.84 17.70
C THR A 204 -4.58 -11.88 17.16
N TRP A 205 -3.45 -11.81 17.84
CA TRP A 205 -2.25 -11.10 17.45
C TRP A 205 -1.06 -12.05 17.64
N TRP A 206 0.05 -11.76 16.98
CA TRP A 206 1.26 -12.55 17.02
C TRP A 206 2.44 -11.64 17.36
N ALA A 207 3.42 -12.14 18.10
CA ALA A 207 4.69 -11.48 18.29
C ALA A 207 5.79 -12.52 18.13
N LEU A 208 6.92 -12.11 17.56
CA LEU A 208 8.09 -12.98 17.55
C LEU A 208 8.65 -13.09 18.98
N PRO A 209 9.19 -14.26 19.37
CA PRO A 209 9.90 -14.40 20.63
C PRO A 209 11.00 -13.35 20.76
N VAL A 210 11.18 -12.83 21.96
CA VAL A 210 12.18 -11.83 22.34
C VAL A 210 13.35 -12.45 23.07
#